data_AF-A0A6J4NQ43-F1
#
_entry.id   AF-A0A6J4NQ43-F1
#
_cell.length_a   1.000
_cell.length_b   1.000
_cell.length_c   1.000
_cell.angle_alpha   90.00
_cell.angle_beta   90.00
_cell.angle_gamma   90.00
#
_symmetry.space_group_name_H-M   'P 1'
#
loop_
_entity.id
_entity.type
_entity.pdbx_description
1 polymer ?
#
loop_
_entity_poly.entity_id
_entity_poly.type
_entity_poly.pdbx_seq_one_letter_code
_entity_poly.pdbx_strand_id
1 'polypeptide(L)'
;MPGASGTARDCGMAIGASSLQPDLFGATSPMPPDGLRYELGFLSAAEEAALLGHIASLPLAPMQYRGYTALRRTVSYGGSYDFSAGRLESAEPIADWLLPLRDKAAAWLGVAPPAFTQA
;
A
#
# COMPACT_ATOMS: atom_id res chain seq x y z
N MET A 1 -34.72 68.55 12.32
CA MET A 1 -35.61 67.62 11.57
C MET A 1 -34.79 66.95 10.49
N PRO A 2 -34.90 65.63 10.33
CA PRO A 2 -33.77 64.71 10.27
C PRO A 2 -33.22 64.48 8.86
N GLY A 3 -31.90 64.26 8.76
CA GLY A 3 -31.23 63.69 7.61
C GLY A 3 -30.23 62.64 8.08
N ALA A 4 -30.52 61.38 7.76
CA ALA A 4 -29.70 60.20 7.98
C ALA A 4 -28.30 60.37 7.34
N SER A 5 -27.25 59.61 7.65
CA SER A 5 -27.16 58.26 8.17
C SER A 5 -25.73 58.07 8.71
N GLY A 6 -25.61 57.52 9.92
CA GLY A 6 -24.33 57.20 10.54
C GLY A 6 -23.60 56.09 9.78
N THR A 7 -22.31 56.34 9.59
CA THR A 7 -21.28 55.42 9.14
C THR A 7 -21.11 54.19 10.05
N ALA A 8 -20.57 53.13 9.44
CA ALA A 8 -19.88 52.00 10.05
C ALA A 8 -20.72 50.98 10.82
N ARG A 9 -21.02 49.87 10.15
CA ARG A 9 -20.57 48.56 10.61
C ARG A 9 -19.95 47.82 9.43
N ASP A 10 -18.64 47.97 9.33
CA ASP A 10 -17.76 47.01 8.70
C ASP A 10 -18.00 45.67 9.43
N CYS A 11 -18.70 44.74 8.80
CA CYS A 11 -18.63 43.35 9.19
C CYS A 11 -17.48 42.76 8.37
N GLY A 12 -16.27 43.02 8.88
CA GLY A 12 -15.04 42.50 8.32
C GLY A 12 -15.01 40.97 8.36
N MET A 13 -14.39 40.44 7.31
CA MET A 13 -13.77 39.13 7.20
C MET A 13 -14.73 37.93 7.11
N ALA A 14 -15.09 37.58 5.87
CA ALA A 14 -15.33 36.18 5.51
C ALA A 14 -14.02 35.40 5.75
N ILE A 15 -13.86 34.87 6.95
CA ILE A 15 -12.82 33.89 7.26
C ILE A 15 -13.22 32.54 6.70
N GLY A 16 -12.29 31.97 5.93
CA GLY A 16 -12.29 30.58 5.52
C GLY A 16 -12.73 30.38 4.08
N ALA A 17 -11.75 30.34 3.17
CA ALA A 17 -11.90 29.58 1.95
C ALA A 17 -12.40 28.19 2.35
N SER A 18 -13.65 27.87 1.99
CA SER A 18 -14.19 26.53 2.15
C SER A 18 -13.23 25.60 1.41
N SER A 19 -12.53 24.76 2.16
CA SER A 19 -11.72 23.69 1.59
C SER A 19 -12.64 22.88 0.69
N LEU A 20 -12.41 22.94 -0.62
CA LEU A 20 -12.97 21.99 -1.59
C LEU A 20 -12.30 20.63 -1.36
N GLN A 21 -12.37 20.10 -0.14
CA GLN A 21 -11.97 18.73 0.14
C GLN A 21 -13.12 17.88 -0.40
N PRO A 22 -12.89 17.11 -1.49
CA PRO A 22 -13.89 16.20 -1.99
C PRO A 22 -14.25 15.18 -0.90
N ASP A 23 -15.46 14.65 -0.97
CA ASP A 23 -15.92 13.62 -0.04
C ASP A 23 -14.97 12.41 -0.10
N LEU A 24 -14.28 12.14 1.00
CA LEU A 24 -13.27 11.10 1.13
C LEU A 24 -13.83 9.69 0.86
N PHE A 25 -15.15 9.52 1.04
CA PHE A 25 -15.86 8.24 0.85
C PHE A 25 -17.01 8.36 -0.17
N GLY A 26 -17.08 9.48 -0.89
CA GLY A 26 -18.16 9.78 -1.83
C GLY A 26 -18.19 8.86 -3.04
N ALA A 27 -19.35 8.76 -3.69
CA ALA A 27 -19.65 7.80 -4.76
C ALA A 27 -18.87 7.96 -6.08
N THR A 28 -17.84 8.81 -6.14
CA THR A 28 -16.90 8.79 -7.25
C THR A 28 -15.94 7.65 -6.98
N SER A 29 -16.04 6.54 -7.74
CA SER A 29 -14.97 5.56 -7.74
C SER A 29 -13.69 6.32 -8.12
N PRO A 30 -12.76 6.56 -7.19
CA PRO A 30 -11.61 7.38 -7.50
C PRO A 30 -10.87 6.63 -8.60
N MET A 31 -10.48 7.34 -9.68
CA MET A 31 -9.48 6.77 -10.57
C MET A 31 -8.30 6.31 -9.70
N PRO A 32 -7.78 5.09 -9.92
CA PRO A 32 -6.65 4.61 -9.14
C PRO A 32 -5.50 5.62 -9.25
N PRO A 33 -4.72 5.83 -8.17
CA PRO A 33 -3.53 6.68 -8.25
C PRO A 33 -2.62 6.26 -9.39
N ASP A 34 -1.92 7.22 -10.01
CA ASP A 34 -0.96 6.92 -11.05
C ASP A 34 0.06 5.87 -10.56
N GLY A 35 0.28 4.84 -11.37
CA GLY A 35 1.14 3.70 -11.03
C GLY A 35 0.46 2.57 -10.25
N LEU A 36 -0.75 2.77 -9.72
CA LEU A 36 -1.54 1.69 -9.13
C LEU A 36 -2.33 0.96 -10.21
N ARG A 37 -1.98 -0.30 -10.45
CA ARG A 37 -2.74 -1.21 -11.29
C ARG A 37 -3.46 -2.24 -10.42
N TYR A 38 -4.75 -2.41 -10.64
CA TYR A 38 -5.59 -3.37 -9.92
C TYR A 38 -6.26 -4.31 -10.93
N GLU A 39 -6.21 -5.62 -10.66
CA GLU A 39 -6.76 -6.66 -11.55
C GLU A 39 -7.52 -7.69 -10.72
N LEU A 40 -8.82 -7.84 -11.01
CA LEU A 40 -9.64 -8.88 -10.38
C LEU A 40 -9.38 -10.22 -11.05
N GLY A 41 -9.36 -11.30 -10.26
CA GLY A 41 -9.11 -12.63 -10.80
C GLY A 41 -7.72 -12.81 -11.40
N PHE A 42 -6.75 -12.01 -10.96
CA PHE A 42 -5.36 -12.15 -11.40
C PHE A 42 -4.83 -13.57 -11.16
N LEU A 43 -5.20 -14.18 -10.03
CA LEU A 43 -4.97 -15.60 -9.75
C LEU A 43 -6.24 -16.40 -10.09
N SER A 44 -6.05 -17.53 -10.76
CA SER A 44 -7.05 -18.58 -10.80
C SER A 44 -7.19 -19.24 -9.42
N ALA A 45 -8.35 -19.84 -9.16
CA ALA A 45 -8.60 -20.56 -7.90
C ALA A 45 -7.58 -21.68 -7.63
N ALA A 46 -7.05 -22.31 -8.67
CA ALA A 46 -6.03 -23.35 -8.55
C ALA A 46 -4.66 -22.78 -8.14
N GLU A 47 -4.24 -21.65 -8.72
CA GLU A 47 -3.00 -20.97 -8.36
C GLU A 47 -3.07 -20.48 -6.90
N GLU A 48 -4.20 -19.89 -6.50
CA GLU A 48 -4.42 -19.45 -5.12
C GLU A 48 -4.32 -20.62 -4.13
N ALA A 49 -4.99 -21.74 -4.41
CA ALA A 49 -4.94 -22.93 -3.55
C ALA A 49 -3.53 -23.52 -3.42
N ALA A 50 -2.75 -23.54 -4.51
CA ALA A 50 -1.37 -24.00 -4.49
C ALA A 50 -0.47 -23.09 -3.65
N LEU A 51 -0.59 -21.77 -3.82
CA LEU A 51 0.15 -20.78 -3.03
C LEU A 51 -0.18 -20.89 -1.53
N LEU A 52 -1.47 -21.05 -1.18
CA LEU A 52 -1.90 -21.28 0.19
C LEU A 52 -1.30 -22.56 0.79
N GLY A 53 -1.22 -23.64 -0.01
CA GLY A 53 -0.56 -24.89 0.39
C GLY A 53 0.92 -24.69 0.75
N HIS A 54 1.66 -23.94 -0.07
CA HIS A 54 3.05 -23.59 0.25
C HIS A 54 3.13 -22.73 1.52
N ILE A 55 2.35 -21.65 1.60
CA ILE A 55 2.35 -20.70 2.73
C ILE A 55 2.04 -21.39 4.06
N ALA A 56 1.08 -22.32 4.07
CA ALA A 56 0.70 -23.06 5.28
C ALA A 56 1.84 -23.91 5.87
N SER A 57 2.81 -24.32 5.04
CA SER A 57 3.99 -25.08 5.48
C SER A 57 5.16 -24.22 5.93
N LEU A 58 5.12 -22.90 5.71
CA LEU A 58 6.26 -22.03 5.95
C LEU A 58 6.48 -21.82 7.46
N PRO A 59 7.76 -21.69 7.89
CA PRO A 59 8.11 -21.39 9.27
C PRO A 59 7.90 -19.89 9.59
N LEU A 60 6.67 -19.39 9.42
CA LEU A 60 6.34 -17.98 9.64
C LEU A 60 6.69 -17.59 11.08
N ALA A 61 7.50 -16.54 11.27
CA ALA A 61 7.92 -16.08 12.59
C ALA A 61 7.29 -14.72 12.91
N PRO A 62 6.95 -14.43 14.19
CA PRO A 62 6.49 -13.10 14.56
C PRO A 62 7.47 -12.02 14.10
N MET A 63 6.96 -10.99 13.43
CA MET A 63 7.82 -9.90 12.98
C MET A 63 8.20 -9.00 14.16
N GLN A 64 9.48 -8.63 14.23
CA GLN A 64 9.97 -7.65 15.21
C GLN A 64 10.04 -6.25 14.58
N TYR A 65 9.57 -5.26 15.33
CA TYR A 65 9.64 -3.85 14.97
C TYR A 65 10.11 -3.04 16.17
N ARG A 66 11.38 -2.60 16.16
CA ARG A 66 11.94 -1.67 17.16
C ARG A 66 11.60 -2.04 18.62
N GLY A 67 11.78 -3.31 18.99
CA GLY A 67 11.49 -3.84 20.33
C GLY A 67 10.06 -4.33 20.55
N TYR A 68 9.15 -4.15 19.60
CA TYR A 68 7.79 -4.66 19.64
C TYR A 68 7.64 -5.90 18.76
N THR A 69 6.83 -6.86 19.21
CA THR A 69 6.40 -8.00 18.40
C THR A 69 5.08 -7.67 17.71
N ALA A 70 5.07 -7.70 16.38
CA ALA A 70 3.88 -7.48 15.59
C ALA A 70 2.96 -8.71 15.62
N LEU A 71 1.66 -8.50 15.43
CA LEU A 71 0.66 -9.59 15.35
C LEU A 71 0.77 -10.40 14.05
N ARG A 72 1.50 -9.91 13.05
CA ARG A 72 1.78 -10.64 11.82
C ARG A 72 3.01 -11.52 11.95
N ARG A 73 2.97 -12.67 11.29
CA ARG A 73 4.13 -13.55 11.11
C ARG A 73 4.63 -13.44 9.68
N THR A 74 5.94 -13.49 9.49
CA THR A 74 6.60 -13.32 8.20
C THR A 74 7.67 -14.38 8.00
N VAL A 75 7.94 -14.67 6.73
CA VAL A 75 9.20 -15.22 6.24
C VAL A 75 9.65 -14.27 5.13
N SER A 76 10.96 -14.16 4.92
CA SER A 76 11.51 -13.23 3.93
C SER A 76 12.42 -13.98 2.98
N TYR A 77 12.32 -13.65 1.70
CA TYR A 77 13.20 -14.13 0.65
C TYR A 77 13.84 -12.96 -0.10
N GLY A 78 15.06 -13.16 -0.58
CA GLY A 78 15.90 -12.16 -1.24
C GLY A 78 16.47 -11.14 -0.27
N GLY A 79 15.62 -10.49 0.53
CA GLY A 79 16.06 -9.62 1.60
C GLY A 79 15.07 -9.57 2.77
N SER A 80 15.61 -9.30 3.94
CA SER A 80 14.86 -9.06 5.18
C SER A 80 15.20 -7.66 5.70
N TYR A 81 14.23 -6.96 6.29
CA TYR A 81 14.48 -5.59 6.77
C TYR A 81 14.63 -5.58 8.28
N ASP A 82 15.80 -5.15 8.77
CA ASP A 82 16.01 -4.88 10.19
C ASP A 82 15.44 -3.49 10.52
N PHE A 83 14.26 -3.47 11.14
CA PHE A 83 13.59 -2.23 11.54
C PHE A 83 14.28 -1.48 12.69
N SER A 84 15.16 -2.14 13.42
CA SER A 84 15.93 -1.54 14.52
C SER A 84 17.15 -0.81 13.95
N ALA A 85 17.88 -1.46 13.04
CA ALA A 85 19.03 -0.86 12.38
C ALA A 85 18.67 0.02 11.17
N GLY A 86 17.45 -0.08 10.64
CA GLY A 86 17.01 0.66 9.47
C GLY A 86 17.77 0.26 8.20
N ARG A 87 18.08 -1.03 8.03
CA ARG A 87 18.81 -1.54 6.87
C ARG A 87 18.17 -2.80 6.29
N LEU A 88 18.41 -2.99 5.01
CA LEU A 88 18.11 -4.23 4.32
C LEU A 88 19.25 -5.23 4.52
N GLU A 89 18.90 -6.44 4.94
CA GLU A 89 19.80 -7.58 5.07
C GLU A 89 19.47 -8.63 4.00
N SER A 90 20.43 -9.51 3.71
CA SER A 90 20.19 -10.65 2.82
C SER A 90 19.29 -11.66 3.53
N ALA A 91 18.38 -12.26 2.78
CA ALA A 91 17.60 -13.42 3.21
C ALA A 91 17.87 -14.62 2.31
N GLU A 92 17.19 -15.74 2.58
CA GLU A 92 17.21 -16.91 1.70
C GLU A 92 16.79 -16.52 0.27
N PRO A 93 17.32 -17.15 -0.79
CA PRO A 93 16.91 -16.85 -2.16
C PRO A 93 15.39 -17.00 -2.36
N ILE A 94 14.83 -16.29 -3.35
CA ILE A 94 13.43 -16.48 -3.73
C ILE A 94 13.19 -17.96 -4.02
N ALA A 95 12.27 -18.56 -3.25
CA ALA A 95 11.98 -19.97 -3.35
C ALA A 95 11.40 -20.33 -4.72
N ASP A 96 11.75 -21.51 -5.24
CA ASP A 96 11.39 -21.93 -6.60
C ASP A 96 9.87 -21.93 -6.85
N TRP A 97 9.08 -22.23 -5.82
CA TRP A 97 7.60 -22.23 -5.91
C TRP A 97 7.00 -20.84 -6.14
N LEU A 98 7.74 -19.76 -5.86
CA LEU A 98 7.33 -18.37 -6.16
C LEU A 98 7.67 -17.95 -7.59
N LEU A 99 8.57 -18.66 -8.28
CA LEU A 99 9.03 -18.25 -9.63
C LEU A 99 7.87 -18.14 -10.64
N PRO A 100 6.89 -19.07 -10.69
CA PRO A 100 5.76 -18.92 -11.60
C PRO A 100 4.93 -17.65 -11.33
N LEU A 101 4.71 -17.32 -10.04
CA LEU A 101 3.98 -16.11 -9.64
C LEU A 101 4.77 -14.84 -10.00
N ARG A 102 6.08 -14.85 -9.74
CA ARG A 102 6.99 -13.76 -10.10
C ARG A 102 6.97 -13.49 -11.60
N ASP A 103 7.09 -14.54 -12.42
CA ASP A 103 7.13 -14.42 -13.87
C ASP A 103 5.78 -13.90 -14.42
N LYS A 104 4.66 -14.37 -13.84
CA LYS A 104 3.31 -13.87 -14.15
C LYS A 104 3.15 -12.38 -13.80
N ALA A 105 3.58 -11.97 -12.61
CA ALA A 105 3.55 -10.56 -12.19
C ALA A 105 4.45 -9.67 -13.06
N ALA A 106 5.63 -10.17 -13.44
CA ALA A 106 6.56 -9.47 -14.30
C ALA A 106 6.00 -9.26 -15.71
N ALA A 107 5.41 -10.30 -16.31
CA ALA A 107 4.72 -10.19 -17.58
C ALA A 107 3.54 -9.21 -17.51
N TRP A 108 2.78 -9.25 -16.41
CA TRP A 108 1.66 -8.33 -16.19
C TRP A 108 2.12 -6.87 -16.09
N LEU A 109 3.23 -6.59 -15.39
CA LEU A 109 3.80 -5.24 -15.27
C LEU A 109 4.67 -4.80 -16.47
N GLY A 110 5.02 -5.72 -17.39
CA GLY A 110 5.93 -5.42 -18.50
C GLY A 110 7.38 -5.20 -18.06
N VAL A 111 7.82 -5.86 -16.98
CA VAL A 111 9.18 -5.78 -16.44
C VAL A 111 9.89 -7.13 -16.53
N ALA A 112 11.21 -7.14 -16.41
CA ALA A 112 11.98 -8.38 -16.37
C ALA A 112 11.74 -9.10 -15.02
N PRO A 113 11.55 -10.44 -14.99
CA PRO A 113 11.33 -11.16 -13.73
C PRO A 113 12.39 -10.93 -12.64
N PRO A 114 13.70 -10.82 -12.95
CA PRO A 114 14.72 -10.50 -11.95
C PRO A 114 14.60 -9.11 -11.30
N ALA A 115 13.72 -8.23 -11.80
CA ALA A 115 13.42 -6.95 -11.13
C ALA A 115 12.71 -7.16 -9.78
N PHE A 116 12.03 -8.30 -9.60
CA PHE A 116 11.53 -8.73 -8.31
C PHE A 116 12.64 -9.45 -7.56
N THR A 117 13.28 -8.73 -6.64
CA THR A 117 14.43 -9.22 -5.88
C THR A 117 14.07 -9.79 -4.52
N GLN A 118 12.82 -9.62 -4.07
CA GLN A 118 12.35 -9.97 -2.72
C GLN A 118 10.93 -10.54 -2.75
N ALA A 119 10.61 -11.38 -1.77
CA ALA A 119 9.27 -11.93 -1.56
C ALA A 119 8.99 -12.23 -0.07
#